data_AF-A0A6N7SMQ7-F1
#
_entry.id   AF-A0A6N7SMQ7-F1
#
_cell.length_a   1.000
_cell.length_b   1.000
_cell.length_c   1.000
_cell.angle_alpha   90.00
_cell.angle_beta   90.00
_cell.angle_gamma   90.00
#
_symmetry.space_group_name_H-M   'P 1'
#
loop_
_entity.id
_entity.type
_entity.pdbx_description
1 polymer ?
#
loop_
_entity_poly.entity_id
_entity_poly.type
_entity_poly.pdbx_seq_one_letter_code
_entity_poly.pdbx_strand_id
1 'polypeptide(L)'
;MADSIDFLELYEKIFRVLPRNNIQRLMEVCYEVMGVPILTVDVMYNLLGIAPNVKTGDYQWDYLLENKGYETDMIVRLYEDGIMQSVNNRSAPYVVDWGSCRDNPKIQGIVKVNDILEGYVTMQCTYDQITSDRLKAMDIIMNVCALFFRESDSESSMPYTYQKVFAGELFNHRIKTPRQLTMWQKDMNCDLNPPYQIFAVSTYDKSEKNVLSYIRKLSQQFSPYQFALIQENILYVLHYNMKKRPRGNSEETLFVKTLRRFNGCCGASRYFDDLLCASDYIKQAEDAMTLGQSMGRPNGVHYYENLYLPAILAPRLSQMPRTNYISPAIPLLETYDSENSTEFLKTLEAYTKNLFRTSETAAQLHIHRNTLLYRVQKIEEIGDFSLKDYSTVLHLMISFYMLDLENNYNT
;
A
#
# COMPACT_ATOMS: atom_id res chain seq x y z
N MET A 1 -20.51 -39.85 -15.97
CA MET A 1 -20.48 -39.04 -17.20
C MET A 1 -20.75 -37.63 -16.76
N ALA A 2 -19.79 -36.72 -16.91
CA ALA A 2 -20.06 -35.31 -16.63
C ALA A 2 -21.01 -34.83 -17.73
N ASP A 3 -22.21 -34.38 -17.34
CA ASP A 3 -23.16 -33.78 -18.28
C ASP A 3 -22.44 -32.64 -19.02
N SER A 4 -22.36 -32.76 -20.34
CA SER A 4 -21.83 -31.71 -21.19
C SER A 4 -22.69 -30.47 -21.03
N ILE A 5 -22.08 -29.33 -20.74
CA ILE A 5 -22.82 -28.07 -20.57
C ILE A 5 -23.46 -27.67 -21.89
N ASP A 6 -24.76 -27.36 -21.87
CA ASP A 6 -25.45 -26.72 -22.99
C ASP A 6 -25.08 -25.23 -23.04
N PHE A 7 -24.04 -24.91 -23.82
CA PHE A 7 -23.61 -23.54 -24.00
C PHE A 7 -24.63 -22.68 -24.74
N LEU A 8 -25.46 -23.27 -25.62
CA LEU A 8 -26.47 -22.50 -26.34
C LEU A 8 -27.55 -22.02 -25.37
N GLU A 9 -28.01 -22.89 -24.46
CA GLU A 9 -28.92 -22.52 -23.38
C GLU A 9 -28.30 -21.46 -22.47
N LEU A 10 -27.02 -21.62 -22.09
CA LEU A 10 -26.29 -20.63 -21.28
C LEU A 10 -26.30 -19.25 -21.94
N TYR A 11 -25.91 -19.16 -23.22
CA TYR A 11 -25.89 -17.89 -23.95
C TYR A 11 -27.28 -17.27 -24.06
N GLU A 12 -28.30 -18.06 -24.39
CA GLU A 12 -29.67 -17.56 -24.53
C GLU A 12 -30.20 -16.99 -23.21
N LYS A 13 -30.01 -17.72 -22.11
CA LYS A 13 -30.48 -17.26 -20.80
C LYS A 13 -29.69 -16.03 -20.32
N ILE A 14 -28.37 -16.00 -20.49
CA ILE A 14 -27.55 -14.81 -20.17
C ILE A 14 -28.01 -13.60 -20.97
N PHE A 15 -28.21 -13.75 -22.28
CA PHE A 15 -28.62 -12.66 -23.16
C PHE A 15 -29.94 -12.00 -22.71
N ARG A 16 -30.88 -12.80 -22.18
CA ARG A 16 -32.15 -12.29 -21.63
C ARG A 16 -31.99 -11.49 -20.32
N VAL A 17 -30.90 -11.70 -19.57
CA VAL A 17 -30.62 -10.98 -18.31
C VAL A 17 -29.87 -9.67 -18.56
N LEU A 18 -29.08 -9.58 -19.64
CA LEU A 18 -28.25 -8.41 -19.96
C LEU A 18 -28.98 -7.05 -19.82
N PRO A 19 -30.20 -6.85 -20.36
CA PRO A 19 -30.85 -5.54 -20.35
C PRO A 19 -31.25 -5.01 -18.96
N ARG A 20 -31.26 -5.87 -17.93
CA ARG A 20 -31.72 -5.51 -16.57
C ARG A 20 -30.58 -5.21 -15.60
N ASN A 21 -29.33 -5.41 -16.01
CA ASN A 21 -28.12 -5.28 -15.19
C ASN A 21 -28.30 -5.83 -13.75
N ASN A 22 -28.69 -7.10 -13.64
CA ASN A 22 -29.00 -7.73 -12.35
C ASN A 22 -28.10 -8.95 -12.13
N ILE A 23 -27.05 -8.77 -11.33
CA ILE A 23 -26.06 -9.81 -11.00
C ILE A 23 -26.71 -10.99 -10.27
N GLN A 24 -27.66 -10.75 -9.35
CA GLN A 24 -28.38 -11.82 -8.67
C GLN A 24 -29.13 -12.73 -9.66
N ARG A 25 -29.84 -12.14 -10.63
CA ARG A 25 -30.56 -12.92 -11.65
C ARG A 25 -29.60 -13.67 -12.58
N LEU A 26 -28.42 -13.11 -12.86
CA LEU A 26 -27.37 -13.80 -13.61
C LEU A 26 -26.90 -15.04 -12.86
N MET A 27 -26.65 -14.96 -11.55
CA MET A 27 -26.23 -16.11 -10.75
C MET A 27 -27.29 -17.22 -10.74
N GLU A 28 -28.58 -16.87 -10.64
CA GLU A 28 -29.68 -17.84 -10.72
C GLU A 28 -29.70 -18.60 -12.06
N VAL A 29 -29.58 -17.86 -13.17
CA VAL A 29 -29.50 -18.46 -14.52
C VAL A 29 -28.28 -19.35 -14.66
N CYS A 30 -27.11 -18.91 -14.18
CA CYS A 30 -25.90 -19.71 -14.24
C CYS A 30 -26.03 -20.98 -13.39
N TYR A 31 -26.63 -20.90 -12.20
CA TYR A 31 -26.90 -22.06 -11.36
C TYR A 31 -27.82 -23.08 -12.05
N GLU A 32 -28.89 -22.62 -12.70
CA GLU A 32 -29.81 -23.49 -13.45
C GLU A 32 -29.09 -24.32 -14.53
N VAL A 33 -28.12 -23.75 -15.23
CA VAL A 33 -27.42 -24.43 -16.34
C VAL A 33 -26.20 -25.23 -15.85
N MET A 34 -25.45 -24.70 -14.87
CA MET A 34 -24.23 -25.36 -14.37
C MET A 34 -24.50 -26.49 -13.38
N GLY A 35 -25.65 -26.42 -12.68
CA GLY A 35 -26.05 -27.37 -11.64
C GLY A 35 -25.20 -27.34 -10.38
N VAL A 36 -24.36 -26.30 -10.20
CA VAL A 36 -23.45 -26.15 -9.06
C VAL A 36 -23.54 -24.74 -8.48
N PRO A 37 -23.42 -24.57 -7.14
CA PRO A 37 -23.52 -23.26 -6.50
C PRO A 37 -22.54 -22.24 -7.10
N ILE A 38 -23.02 -21.04 -7.37
CA ILE A 38 -22.25 -19.93 -7.92
C ILE A 38 -22.59 -18.62 -7.20
N LEU A 39 -21.57 -17.81 -6.93
CA LEU A 39 -21.73 -16.48 -6.36
C LEU A 39 -20.84 -15.45 -7.05
N THR A 40 -21.19 -14.18 -6.87
CA THR A 40 -20.37 -13.04 -7.29
C THR A 40 -20.25 -12.05 -6.12
N VAL A 41 -19.03 -11.58 -5.88
CA VAL A 41 -18.72 -10.55 -4.88
C VAL A 41 -17.87 -9.42 -5.50
N ASP A 42 -17.89 -8.23 -4.91
CA ASP A 42 -16.95 -7.16 -5.25
C ASP A 42 -15.54 -7.42 -4.68
N VAL A 43 -14.58 -6.54 -4.95
CA VAL A 43 -13.19 -6.65 -4.47
C VAL A 43 -13.07 -6.53 -2.94
N MET A 44 -14.09 -5.97 -2.27
CA MET A 44 -14.21 -5.95 -0.80
C MET A 44 -14.91 -7.20 -0.24
N TYR A 45 -15.25 -8.17 -1.12
CA TYR A 45 -16.02 -9.37 -0.82
C TYR A 45 -17.46 -9.11 -0.36
N ASN A 46 -18.07 -7.99 -0.76
CA ASN A 46 -19.50 -7.76 -0.58
C ASN A 46 -20.29 -8.57 -1.60
N LEU A 47 -21.36 -9.23 -1.17
CA LEU A 47 -22.16 -10.13 -1.99
C LEU A 47 -23.04 -9.36 -2.98
N LEU A 48 -22.85 -9.62 -4.26
CA LEU A 48 -23.64 -9.01 -5.36
C LEU A 48 -24.67 -9.98 -5.94
N GLY A 49 -24.39 -11.29 -5.88
CA GLY A 49 -25.32 -12.33 -6.28
C GLY A 49 -24.93 -13.70 -5.75
N ILE A 50 -25.91 -14.55 -5.47
CA ILE A 50 -25.70 -15.91 -4.96
C ILE A 50 -26.80 -16.86 -5.43
N ALA A 51 -26.44 -18.04 -5.89
CA ALA A 51 -27.38 -19.10 -6.24
C ALA A 51 -26.75 -20.49 -6.02
N PRO A 52 -27.41 -21.41 -5.31
CA PRO A 52 -28.75 -21.29 -4.73
C PRO A 52 -28.73 -20.49 -3.42
N ASN A 53 -29.86 -19.90 -3.03
CA ASN A 53 -29.98 -19.14 -1.78
C ASN A 53 -30.18 -20.08 -0.55
N VAL A 54 -29.32 -21.08 -0.41
CA VAL A 54 -29.35 -22.08 0.67
C VAL A 54 -27.94 -22.35 1.19
N LYS A 55 -27.85 -22.83 2.43
CA LYS A 55 -26.58 -23.25 3.02
C LYS A 55 -26.06 -24.51 2.34
N THR A 56 -24.75 -24.56 2.12
CA THR A 56 -24.06 -25.70 1.50
C THR A 56 -23.18 -26.46 2.49
N GLY A 57 -22.97 -25.90 3.70
CA GLY A 57 -22.03 -26.43 4.69
C GLY A 57 -20.59 -25.94 4.48
N ASP A 58 -20.31 -25.23 3.37
CA ASP A 58 -19.07 -24.47 3.20
C ASP A 58 -19.14 -23.19 4.03
N TYR A 59 -18.22 -23.04 4.99
CA TYR A 59 -18.22 -21.90 5.91
C TYR A 59 -18.20 -20.54 5.19
N GLN A 60 -17.39 -20.42 4.13
CA GLN A 60 -17.26 -19.19 3.36
C GLN A 60 -18.55 -18.80 2.63
N TRP A 61 -19.26 -19.78 2.06
CA TRP A 61 -20.56 -19.60 1.42
C TRP A 61 -21.64 -19.24 2.42
N ASP A 62 -21.79 -20.06 3.46
CA ASP A 62 -22.83 -19.89 4.48
C ASP A 62 -22.68 -18.53 5.19
N TYR A 63 -21.44 -18.08 5.42
CA TYR A 63 -21.17 -16.78 5.99
C TYR A 63 -21.59 -15.62 5.06
N LEU A 64 -21.28 -15.67 3.75
CA LEU A 64 -21.72 -14.65 2.80
C LEU A 64 -23.24 -14.61 2.66
N LEU A 65 -23.87 -15.79 2.67
CA LEU A 65 -25.31 -15.91 2.57
C LEU A 65 -26.01 -15.16 3.72
N GLU A 66 -25.49 -15.29 4.94
CA GLU A 66 -26.01 -14.66 6.17
C GLU A 66 -25.63 -13.19 6.30
N ASN A 67 -24.36 -12.84 6.08
CA ASN A 67 -23.79 -11.54 6.43
C ASN A 67 -23.67 -10.57 5.26
N LYS A 68 -23.87 -11.05 4.02
CA LYS A 68 -23.78 -10.27 2.77
C LYS A 68 -22.41 -9.63 2.47
N GLY A 69 -21.37 -9.97 3.23
CA GLY A 69 -20.00 -9.57 2.97
C GLY A 69 -19.03 -10.17 3.98
N TYR A 70 -17.73 -10.13 3.68
CA TYR A 70 -16.71 -10.58 4.62
C TYR A 70 -16.25 -9.49 5.58
N GLU A 71 -16.11 -9.86 6.85
CA GLU A 71 -15.35 -9.07 7.80
C GLU A 71 -13.85 -9.09 7.48
N THR A 72 -13.14 -8.05 7.91
CA THR A 72 -11.70 -7.90 7.65
C THR A 72 -10.88 -9.12 8.08
N ASP A 73 -11.22 -9.79 9.19
CA ASP A 73 -10.50 -10.99 9.68
C ASP A 73 -10.66 -12.20 8.75
N MET A 74 -11.75 -12.28 7.99
CA MET A 74 -11.92 -13.32 6.98
C MET A 74 -11.10 -13.01 5.72
N ILE A 75 -11.06 -11.75 5.30
CA ILE A 75 -10.25 -11.31 4.15
C ILE A 75 -8.75 -11.50 4.43
N VAL A 76 -8.30 -11.20 5.66
CA VAL A 76 -6.91 -11.48 6.07
C VAL A 76 -6.58 -12.97 5.98
N ARG A 77 -7.50 -13.87 6.35
CA ARG A 77 -7.28 -15.31 6.18
C ARG A 77 -7.14 -15.72 4.71
N LEU A 78 -7.94 -15.13 3.81
CA LEU A 78 -7.78 -15.35 2.36
C LEU A 78 -6.41 -14.88 1.84
N TYR A 79 -5.89 -13.80 2.41
CA TYR A 79 -4.56 -13.27 2.12
C TYR A 79 -3.44 -14.18 2.68
N GLU A 80 -3.57 -14.66 3.92
CA GLU A 80 -2.62 -15.60 4.54
C GLU A 80 -2.59 -16.96 3.81
N ASP A 81 -3.75 -17.41 3.30
CA ASP A 81 -3.87 -18.61 2.47
C ASP A 81 -3.32 -18.45 1.04
N GLY A 82 -2.90 -17.24 0.63
CA GLY A 82 -2.44 -16.97 -0.73
C GLY A 82 -3.56 -16.92 -1.78
N ILE A 83 -4.83 -17.00 -1.38
CA ILE A 83 -5.99 -17.04 -2.29
C ILE A 83 -6.14 -15.68 -2.98
N MET A 84 -6.02 -14.59 -2.23
CA MET A 84 -6.10 -13.23 -2.78
C MET A 84 -5.02 -13.00 -3.86
N GLN A 85 -3.78 -13.41 -3.60
CA GLN A 85 -2.62 -13.19 -4.46
C GLN A 85 -2.62 -14.06 -5.70
N SER A 86 -3.31 -15.21 -5.67
CA SER A 86 -3.38 -16.16 -6.80
C SER A 86 -3.89 -15.54 -8.10
N VAL A 87 -4.66 -14.45 -7.99
CA VAL A 87 -5.21 -13.62 -9.08
C VAL A 87 -4.13 -13.06 -10.00
N ASN A 88 -2.95 -12.75 -9.46
CA ASN A 88 -1.88 -12.14 -10.24
C ASN A 88 -0.98 -13.18 -10.92
N ASN A 89 -0.99 -14.42 -10.40
CA ASN A 89 -0.04 -15.47 -10.78
C ASN A 89 -0.68 -16.56 -11.65
N ARG A 90 -2.01 -16.54 -11.83
CA ARG A 90 -2.76 -17.53 -12.62
C ARG A 90 -3.65 -16.84 -13.64
N SER A 91 -3.72 -17.42 -14.84
CA SER A 91 -4.69 -17.00 -15.86
C SER A 91 -6.08 -17.50 -15.45
N ALA A 92 -6.97 -16.58 -15.09
CA ALA A 92 -8.36 -16.91 -14.80
C ALA A 92 -9.14 -17.35 -16.06
N PRO A 93 -10.14 -18.23 -15.91
CA PRO A 93 -10.55 -18.87 -14.65
C PRO A 93 -9.61 -20.03 -14.24
N TYR A 94 -9.49 -20.28 -12.94
CA TYR A 94 -8.66 -21.37 -12.40
C TYR A 94 -9.29 -22.03 -11.18
N VAL A 95 -8.77 -23.20 -10.82
CA VAL A 95 -9.20 -23.96 -9.62
C VAL A 95 -8.46 -23.44 -8.39
N VAL A 96 -9.20 -23.28 -7.30
CA VAL A 96 -8.72 -23.00 -5.94
C VAL A 96 -9.07 -24.18 -5.04
N ASP A 97 -8.06 -24.93 -4.62
CA ASP A 97 -8.15 -26.18 -3.87
C ASP A 97 -7.12 -26.25 -2.72
N TRP A 98 -6.65 -25.09 -2.25
CA TRP A 98 -5.70 -24.96 -1.14
C TRP A 98 -6.23 -23.99 -0.07
N GLY A 99 -5.50 -23.88 1.05
CA GLY A 99 -5.88 -23.02 2.17
C GLY A 99 -7.28 -23.36 2.69
N SER A 100 -8.08 -22.35 2.97
CA SER A 100 -9.49 -22.46 3.35
C SER A 100 -10.41 -23.12 2.31
N CYS A 101 -9.96 -23.36 1.07
CA CYS A 101 -10.73 -24.03 0.02
C CYS A 101 -10.30 -25.50 -0.22
N ARG A 102 -9.42 -26.07 0.62
CA ARG A 102 -8.88 -27.42 0.41
C ARG A 102 -9.95 -28.53 0.35
N ASP A 103 -10.92 -28.45 1.25
CA ASP A 103 -11.96 -29.47 1.39
C ASP A 103 -13.15 -29.22 0.45
N ASN A 104 -13.32 -27.97 0.00
CA ASN A 104 -14.39 -27.53 -0.91
C ASN A 104 -13.77 -26.77 -2.09
N PRO A 105 -13.25 -27.47 -3.11
CA PRO A 105 -12.54 -26.82 -4.19
C PRO A 105 -13.50 -25.94 -5.03
N LYS A 106 -12.95 -24.87 -5.61
CA LYS A 106 -13.76 -23.85 -6.28
C LYS A 106 -13.16 -23.54 -7.64
N ILE A 107 -14.02 -23.26 -8.63
CA ILE A 107 -13.58 -22.59 -9.85
C ILE A 107 -13.72 -21.09 -9.60
N GLN A 108 -12.62 -20.36 -9.72
CA GLN A 108 -12.51 -18.93 -9.48
C GLN A 108 -12.38 -18.18 -10.81
N GLY A 109 -13.36 -17.34 -11.09
CA GLY A 109 -13.31 -16.30 -12.12
C GLY A 109 -12.92 -14.95 -11.52
N ILE A 110 -12.38 -14.08 -12.36
CA ILE A 110 -11.89 -12.75 -11.96
C ILE A 110 -12.58 -11.70 -12.80
N VAL A 111 -13.21 -10.74 -12.13
CA VAL A 111 -13.88 -9.63 -12.80
C VAL A 111 -12.93 -8.45 -12.85
N LYS A 112 -12.51 -8.09 -14.07
CA LYS A 112 -11.68 -6.91 -14.33
C LYS A 112 -12.43 -5.89 -15.17
N VAL A 113 -12.40 -4.63 -14.76
CA VAL A 113 -12.90 -3.50 -15.54
C VAL A 113 -11.73 -2.57 -15.82
N ASN A 114 -11.39 -2.35 -17.10
CA ASN A 114 -10.23 -1.55 -17.52
C ASN A 114 -8.92 -1.98 -16.82
N ASP A 115 -8.65 -3.29 -16.81
CA ASP A 115 -7.51 -3.97 -16.16
C ASP A 115 -7.42 -3.84 -14.62
N ILE A 116 -8.41 -3.24 -13.98
CA ILE A 116 -8.52 -3.15 -12.53
C ILE A 116 -9.40 -4.29 -12.03
N LEU A 117 -8.94 -4.97 -10.97
CA LEU A 117 -9.71 -5.98 -10.27
C LEU A 117 -10.88 -5.34 -9.52
N GLU A 118 -12.11 -5.67 -9.92
CA GLU A 118 -13.33 -5.14 -9.33
C GLU A 118 -14.13 -6.18 -8.53
N GLY A 119 -13.91 -7.47 -8.79
CA GLY A 119 -14.62 -8.51 -8.08
C GLY A 119 -14.25 -9.93 -8.51
N TYR A 120 -15.02 -10.87 -7.99
CA TYR A 120 -14.76 -12.30 -8.08
C TYR A 120 -16.06 -13.04 -8.37
N VAL A 121 -15.99 -14.04 -9.25
CA VAL A 121 -17.08 -14.99 -9.48
C VAL A 121 -16.58 -16.37 -9.05
N THR A 122 -17.33 -17.09 -8.23
CA THR A 122 -16.88 -18.35 -7.66
C THR A 122 -17.95 -19.41 -7.82
N MET A 123 -17.59 -20.52 -8.48
CA MET A 123 -18.40 -21.75 -8.49
C MET A 123 -17.85 -22.72 -7.46
N GLN A 124 -18.72 -23.23 -6.59
CA GLN A 124 -18.38 -24.34 -5.70
C GLN A 124 -18.52 -25.65 -6.46
N CYS A 125 -17.49 -26.48 -6.45
CA CYS A 125 -17.51 -27.77 -7.14
C CYS A 125 -16.93 -28.84 -6.21
N THR A 126 -17.35 -30.08 -6.36
CA THR A 126 -16.53 -31.21 -5.93
C THR A 126 -15.44 -31.49 -6.98
N TYR A 127 -14.40 -32.25 -6.63
CA TYR A 127 -13.31 -32.54 -7.57
C TYR A 127 -13.80 -33.21 -8.88
N ASP A 128 -14.80 -34.08 -8.80
CA ASP A 128 -15.43 -34.71 -9.97
C ASP A 128 -16.29 -33.76 -10.82
N GLN A 129 -16.72 -32.64 -10.22
CA GLN A 129 -17.47 -31.59 -10.91
C GLN A 129 -16.53 -30.59 -11.60
N ILE A 130 -15.23 -30.57 -11.34
CA ILE A 130 -14.32 -29.65 -12.02
C ILE A 130 -14.03 -30.18 -13.43
N THR A 131 -14.61 -29.54 -14.44
CA THR A 131 -14.49 -29.94 -15.86
C THR A 131 -14.00 -28.79 -16.73
N SER A 132 -13.45 -29.12 -17.90
CA SER A 132 -13.06 -28.13 -18.91
C SER A 132 -14.23 -27.26 -19.36
N ASP A 133 -15.44 -27.83 -19.40
CA ASP A 133 -16.63 -27.10 -19.81
C ASP A 133 -17.07 -26.09 -18.75
N ARG A 134 -16.97 -26.43 -17.45
CA ARG A 134 -17.24 -25.46 -16.37
C ARG A 134 -16.20 -24.34 -16.33
N LEU A 135 -14.94 -24.63 -16.64
CA LEU A 135 -13.91 -23.59 -16.80
C LEU A 135 -14.24 -22.65 -17.97
N LYS A 136 -14.65 -23.18 -19.14
CA LYS A 136 -15.11 -22.36 -20.27
C LYS A 136 -16.36 -21.55 -19.92
N ALA A 137 -17.32 -22.14 -19.21
CA ALA A 137 -18.51 -21.43 -18.77
C ALA A 137 -18.15 -20.30 -17.78
N MET A 138 -17.22 -20.54 -16.85
CA MET A 138 -16.74 -19.49 -15.95
C MET A 138 -16.10 -18.33 -16.71
N ASP A 139 -15.34 -18.58 -17.78
CA ASP A 139 -14.77 -17.54 -18.62
C ASP A 139 -15.86 -16.63 -19.23
N ILE A 140 -16.94 -17.24 -19.74
CA ILE A 140 -18.09 -16.49 -20.25
C ILE A 140 -18.74 -15.67 -19.12
N ILE A 141 -19.01 -16.30 -17.98
CA ILE A 141 -19.73 -15.67 -16.86
C ILE A 141 -18.92 -14.52 -16.27
N MET A 142 -17.61 -14.67 -16.07
CA MET A 142 -16.78 -13.60 -15.51
C MET A 142 -16.71 -12.38 -16.45
N ASN A 143 -16.69 -12.62 -17.78
CA ASN A 143 -16.73 -11.55 -18.79
C ASN A 143 -18.09 -10.82 -18.79
N VAL A 144 -19.20 -11.55 -18.59
CA VAL A 144 -20.54 -10.94 -18.45
C VAL A 144 -20.63 -10.15 -17.15
N CYS A 145 -20.12 -10.67 -16.03
CA CYS A 145 -20.03 -9.92 -14.78
C CYS A 145 -19.24 -8.62 -14.97
N ALA A 146 -18.15 -8.62 -15.74
CA ALA A 146 -17.40 -7.38 -16.02
C ALA A 146 -18.24 -6.31 -16.73
N LEU A 147 -19.18 -6.70 -17.60
CA LEU A 147 -20.14 -5.77 -18.21
C LEU A 147 -21.10 -5.18 -17.17
N PHE A 148 -21.59 -6.01 -16.24
CA PHE A 148 -22.51 -5.56 -15.18
C PHE A 148 -21.83 -4.65 -14.17
N PHE A 149 -20.61 -4.99 -13.74
CA PHE A 149 -19.79 -4.13 -12.87
C PHE A 149 -19.57 -2.76 -13.49
N ARG A 150 -19.29 -2.71 -14.80
CA ARG A 150 -19.20 -1.44 -15.52
C ARG A 150 -20.50 -0.66 -15.37
N GLU A 151 -21.67 -1.24 -15.60
CA GLU A 151 -22.94 -0.51 -15.55
C GLU A 151 -23.46 -0.19 -14.14
N SER A 152 -23.12 -0.98 -13.12
CA SER A 152 -23.58 -0.81 -11.73
C SER A 152 -22.74 0.18 -10.92
N ASP A 153 -21.45 0.32 -11.26
CA ASP A 153 -20.62 1.34 -10.66
C ASP A 153 -20.94 2.71 -11.28
N SER A 154 -21.14 3.72 -10.42
CA SER A 154 -21.09 5.13 -10.81
C SER A 154 -19.76 5.53 -11.50
N GLU A 155 -18.79 4.60 -11.51
CA GLU A 155 -17.47 4.67 -12.11
C GLU A 155 -17.44 4.45 -13.65
N SER A 156 -18.53 3.99 -14.28
CA SER A 156 -18.65 4.05 -15.76
C SER A 156 -19.24 5.35 -16.28
N SER A 157 -19.61 6.26 -15.38
CA SER A 157 -19.99 7.60 -15.78
C SER A 157 -18.78 8.29 -16.46
N MET A 158 -19.05 9.07 -17.50
CA MET A 158 -18.03 9.92 -18.13
C MET A 158 -17.19 10.69 -17.11
N PRO A 159 -17.77 11.30 -16.04
CA PRO A 159 -17.01 11.90 -14.94
C PRO A 159 -15.91 11.01 -14.37
N TYR A 160 -16.20 9.78 -13.94
CA TYR A 160 -15.17 8.92 -13.34
C TYR A 160 -14.07 8.51 -14.33
N THR A 161 -14.43 8.31 -15.60
CA THR A 161 -13.43 8.07 -16.65
C THR A 161 -12.46 9.26 -16.74
N TYR A 162 -12.96 10.50 -16.72
CA TYR A 162 -12.12 11.70 -16.66
C TYR A 162 -11.30 11.77 -15.36
N GLN A 163 -11.86 11.38 -14.22
CA GLN A 163 -11.15 11.35 -12.94
C GLN A 163 -9.96 10.37 -12.96
N LYS A 164 -10.13 9.18 -13.57
CA LYS A 164 -9.06 8.19 -13.73
C LYS A 164 -7.98 8.70 -14.69
N VAL A 165 -8.38 9.30 -15.82
CA VAL A 165 -7.41 9.87 -16.77
C VAL A 165 -6.66 11.04 -16.12
N PHE A 166 -7.37 11.91 -15.40
CA PHE A 166 -6.77 13.00 -14.63
C PHE A 166 -5.76 12.49 -13.62
N ALA A 167 -6.09 11.46 -12.82
CA ALA A 167 -5.16 10.83 -11.89
C ALA A 167 -3.91 10.32 -12.63
N GLY A 168 -4.10 9.66 -13.78
CA GLY A 168 -3.01 9.24 -14.66
C GLY A 168 -2.14 10.41 -15.12
N GLU A 169 -2.73 11.50 -15.61
CA GLU A 169 -1.99 12.69 -16.05
C GLU A 169 -1.27 13.40 -14.91
N LEU A 170 -1.88 13.45 -13.72
CA LEU A 170 -1.30 14.07 -12.53
C LEU A 170 -0.11 13.27 -12.01
N PHE A 171 -0.29 11.97 -11.75
CA PHE A 171 0.74 11.12 -11.17
C PHE A 171 1.90 10.86 -12.14
N ASN A 172 1.67 10.95 -13.46
CA ASN A 172 2.74 10.90 -14.46
C ASN A 172 3.33 12.29 -14.81
N HIS A 173 3.02 13.33 -14.03
CA HIS A 173 3.56 14.69 -14.21
C HIS A 173 3.35 15.26 -15.63
N ARG A 174 2.19 14.99 -16.22
CA ARG A 174 1.79 15.47 -17.57
C ARG A 174 0.99 16.77 -17.52
N ILE A 175 0.43 17.13 -16.36
CA ILE A 175 -0.21 18.43 -16.10
C ILE A 175 0.88 19.43 -15.66
N LYS A 176 1.18 20.42 -16.51
CA LYS A 176 2.29 21.37 -16.29
C LYS A 176 1.89 22.83 -16.25
N THR A 177 0.66 23.15 -16.66
CA THR A 177 0.19 24.53 -16.79
C THR A 177 -1.16 24.73 -16.12
N PRO A 178 -1.45 25.94 -15.60
CA PRO A 178 -2.76 26.26 -15.05
C PRO A 178 -3.91 25.99 -16.04
N ARG A 179 -3.69 26.27 -17.33
CA ARG A 179 -4.69 26.05 -18.39
C ARG A 179 -5.08 24.58 -18.52
N GLN A 180 -4.12 23.66 -18.49
CA GLN A 180 -4.41 22.22 -18.51
C GLN A 180 -5.22 21.81 -17.28
N LEU A 181 -4.85 22.31 -16.10
CA LEU A 181 -5.56 22.02 -14.86
C LEU A 181 -7.01 22.53 -14.89
N THR A 182 -7.25 23.75 -15.37
CA THR A 182 -8.61 24.31 -15.54
C THR A 182 -9.45 23.48 -16.52
N MET A 183 -8.85 23.01 -17.62
CA MET A 183 -9.54 22.12 -18.56
C MET A 183 -9.98 20.81 -17.87
N TRP A 184 -9.05 20.18 -17.13
CA TRP A 184 -9.34 18.99 -16.35
C TRP A 184 -10.44 19.19 -15.31
N GLN A 185 -10.41 20.29 -14.55
CA GLN A 185 -11.44 20.61 -13.56
C GLN A 185 -12.83 20.74 -14.19
N LYS A 186 -12.91 21.36 -15.38
CA LYS A 186 -14.14 21.50 -16.15
C LYS A 186 -14.65 20.14 -16.64
N ASP A 187 -13.77 19.32 -17.20
CA ASP A 187 -14.13 18.03 -17.80
C ASP A 187 -14.56 17.00 -16.73
N MET A 188 -13.91 17.03 -15.56
CA MET A 188 -14.29 16.20 -14.41
C MET A 188 -15.57 16.69 -13.70
N ASN A 189 -16.02 17.92 -13.97
CA ASN A 189 -17.09 18.59 -13.24
C ASN A 189 -16.92 18.49 -11.71
N CYS A 190 -15.70 18.79 -11.24
CA CYS A 190 -15.31 18.60 -9.84
C CYS A 190 -14.56 19.82 -9.29
N ASP A 191 -14.99 20.27 -8.10
CA ASP A 191 -14.34 21.34 -7.35
C ASP A 191 -13.10 20.82 -6.58
N LEU A 192 -12.00 20.73 -7.30
CA LEU A 192 -10.66 20.47 -6.77
C LEU A 192 -10.14 21.68 -6.00
N ASN A 193 -10.44 21.74 -4.72
CA ASN A 193 -9.99 22.79 -3.81
C ASN A 193 -8.91 22.30 -2.85
N PRO A 194 -7.93 23.15 -2.46
CA PRO A 194 -6.97 22.85 -1.42
C PRO A 194 -7.62 22.77 -0.02
N PRO A 195 -6.93 22.22 0.99
CA PRO A 195 -5.58 21.67 0.92
C PRO A 195 -5.56 20.28 0.30
N TYR A 196 -4.47 19.99 -0.41
CA TYR A 196 -4.14 18.71 -1.01
C TYR A 196 -3.16 17.93 -0.15
N GLN A 197 -3.22 16.60 -0.25
CA GLN A 197 -2.23 15.70 0.31
C GLN A 197 -2.13 14.44 -0.56
N ILE A 198 -0.91 13.97 -0.80
CA ILE A 198 -0.65 12.75 -1.57
C ILE A 198 -0.22 11.63 -0.63
N PHE A 199 -0.77 10.46 -0.85
CA PHE A 199 -0.39 9.22 -0.20
C PHE A 199 0.16 8.25 -1.25
N ALA A 200 1.23 7.55 -0.90
CA ALA A 200 1.77 6.44 -1.66
C ALA A 200 1.71 5.19 -0.78
N VAL A 201 1.03 4.14 -1.24
CA VAL A 201 0.85 2.90 -0.51
C VAL A 201 1.45 1.75 -1.30
N SER A 202 2.29 0.96 -0.64
CA SER A 202 2.82 -0.28 -1.19
C SER A 202 2.59 -1.42 -0.20
N THR A 203 2.61 -2.64 -0.71
CA THR A 203 2.67 -3.86 0.10
C THR A 203 4.05 -4.47 -0.02
N TYR A 204 4.38 -5.42 0.85
CA TYR A 204 5.70 -6.03 0.91
C TYR A 204 6.04 -6.82 -0.37
N ASP A 205 5.04 -7.50 -0.97
CA ASP A 205 5.22 -8.24 -2.21
C ASP A 205 4.82 -7.37 -3.41
N LYS A 206 5.74 -7.25 -4.37
CA LYS A 206 5.60 -6.47 -5.62
C LYS A 206 4.51 -7.00 -6.56
N SER A 207 3.91 -8.14 -6.25
CA SER A 207 2.88 -8.80 -7.07
C SER A 207 1.43 -8.61 -6.58
N GLU A 208 1.17 -7.88 -5.48
CA GLU A 208 -0.14 -7.85 -4.81
C GLU A 208 -1.08 -6.71 -5.24
N LYS A 209 -1.29 -6.56 -6.56
CA LYS A 209 -2.20 -5.51 -7.10
C LYS A 209 -3.62 -5.59 -6.55
N ASN A 210 -4.11 -6.79 -6.28
CA ASN A 210 -5.42 -7.08 -5.72
C ASN A 210 -5.59 -6.53 -4.28
N VAL A 211 -4.53 -6.58 -3.46
CA VAL A 211 -4.53 -6.01 -2.10
C VAL A 211 -4.57 -4.49 -2.19
N LEU A 212 -3.83 -3.90 -3.12
CA LEU A 212 -3.92 -2.47 -3.40
C LEU A 212 -5.32 -2.05 -3.88
N SER A 213 -5.99 -2.86 -4.71
CA SER A 213 -7.39 -2.62 -5.09
C SER A 213 -8.34 -2.66 -3.89
N TYR A 214 -8.14 -3.61 -2.97
CA TYR A 214 -8.89 -3.68 -1.71
C TYR A 214 -8.65 -2.43 -0.86
N ILE A 215 -7.38 -2.05 -0.62
CA ILE A 215 -7.02 -0.85 0.16
C ILE A 215 -7.60 0.41 -0.47
N ARG A 216 -7.59 0.53 -1.80
CA ARG A 216 -8.21 1.63 -2.56
C ARG A 216 -9.71 1.71 -2.33
N LYS A 217 -10.44 0.59 -2.46
CA LYS A 217 -11.89 0.61 -2.27
C LYS A 217 -12.26 0.87 -0.82
N LEU A 218 -11.45 0.40 0.13
CA LEU A 218 -11.57 0.75 1.54
C LEU A 218 -11.30 2.25 1.78
N SER A 219 -10.27 2.85 1.17
CA SER A 219 -9.96 4.28 1.36
C SER A 219 -11.08 5.18 0.83
N GLN A 220 -11.75 4.79 -0.25
CA GLN A 220 -12.92 5.48 -0.81
C GLN A 220 -14.10 5.58 0.17
N GLN A 221 -14.26 4.60 1.08
CA GLN A 221 -15.33 4.64 2.08
C GLN A 221 -15.14 5.75 3.13
N PHE A 222 -13.91 6.22 3.37
CA PHE A 222 -13.59 7.22 4.41
C PHE A 222 -13.49 8.65 3.88
N SER A 223 -13.33 8.83 2.57
CA SER A 223 -13.24 10.14 1.95
C SER A 223 -13.77 10.13 0.52
N PRO A 224 -14.87 10.82 0.22
CA PRO A 224 -15.33 10.96 -1.16
C PRO A 224 -14.44 11.91 -1.99
N TYR A 225 -13.59 12.72 -1.33
CA TYR A 225 -12.73 13.71 -1.98
C TYR A 225 -11.34 13.14 -2.23
N GLN A 226 -11.24 12.15 -3.11
CA GLN A 226 -9.96 11.56 -3.51
C GLN A 226 -9.88 11.16 -4.98
N PHE A 227 -8.67 11.20 -5.52
CA PHE A 227 -8.30 10.53 -6.77
C PHE A 227 -7.28 9.45 -6.48
N ALA A 228 -7.50 8.24 -7.01
CA ALA A 228 -6.64 7.09 -6.75
C ALA A 228 -6.22 6.38 -8.02
N LEU A 229 -4.94 6.00 -8.11
CA LEU A 229 -4.34 5.27 -9.22
C LEU A 229 -3.40 4.19 -8.70
N ILE A 230 -3.50 2.98 -9.25
CA ILE A 230 -2.51 1.92 -9.01
C ILE A 230 -1.57 1.88 -10.22
N GLN A 231 -0.29 2.16 -10.01
CA GLN A 231 0.75 2.13 -11.03
C GLN A 231 2.03 1.54 -10.42
N GLU A 232 2.74 0.68 -11.16
CA GLU A 232 4.02 0.09 -10.71
C GLU A 232 3.97 -0.57 -9.31
N ASN A 233 2.82 -1.17 -8.96
CA ASN A 233 2.54 -1.78 -7.64
C ASN A 233 2.58 -0.79 -6.47
N ILE A 234 2.26 0.48 -6.73
CA ILE A 234 2.02 1.51 -5.73
C ILE A 234 0.61 2.05 -5.98
N LEU A 235 -0.17 2.15 -4.91
CA LEU A 235 -1.42 2.89 -4.90
C LEU A 235 -1.12 4.34 -4.51
N TYR A 236 -1.30 5.25 -5.46
CA TYR A 236 -1.25 6.68 -5.24
C TYR A 236 -2.65 7.21 -4.97
N VAL A 237 -2.79 8.04 -3.93
CA VAL A 237 -4.04 8.68 -3.58
C VAL A 237 -3.82 10.17 -3.35
N LEU A 238 -4.50 11.02 -4.12
CA LEU A 238 -4.59 12.46 -3.89
C LEU A 238 -5.87 12.75 -3.12
N HIS A 239 -5.75 13.26 -1.91
CA HIS A 239 -6.86 13.86 -1.19
C HIS A 239 -6.96 15.35 -1.48
N TYR A 240 -8.18 15.87 -1.59
CA TYR A 240 -8.47 17.29 -1.79
C TYR A 240 -9.65 17.73 -0.92
N ASN A 241 -9.89 19.04 -0.83
CA ASN A 241 -10.93 19.63 0.01
C ASN A 241 -10.87 19.13 1.47
N MET A 242 -9.66 18.84 1.94
CA MET A 242 -9.47 18.20 3.23
C MET A 242 -9.66 19.22 4.34
N LYS A 243 -10.59 18.95 5.25
CA LYS A 243 -10.55 19.59 6.57
C LYS A 243 -9.35 19.02 7.30
N LYS A 244 -8.48 19.86 7.90
CA LYS A 244 -7.37 19.37 8.75
C LYS A 244 -7.97 18.46 9.83
N ARG A 245 -7.85 17.14 9.65
CA ARG A 245 -8.33 16.16 10.63
C ARG A 245 -7.28 16.03 11.73
N PRO A 246 -7.67 15.91 13.01
CA PRO A 246 -6.74 15.51 14.04
C PRO A 246 -6.19 14.12 13.69
N ARG A 247 -4.87 13.96 13.86
CA ARG A 247 -4.20 12.65 13.73
C ARG A 247 -4.80 11.66 14.73
N GLY A 248 -4.93 10.41 14.33
CA GLY A 248 -5.45 9.33 15.19
C GLY A 248 -6.98 9.30 15.31
N ASN A 249 -7.70 9.83 14.33
CA ASN A 249 -9.15 9.63 14.26
C ASN A 249 -9.49 8.15 13.95
N SER A 250 -10.77 7.77 14.09
CA SER A 250 -11.23 6.39 13.92
C SER A 250 -10.96 5.82 12.51
N GLU A 251 -11.04 6.66 11.47
CA GLU A 251 -10.81 6.26 10.08
C GLU A 251 -9.33 6.01 9.80
N GLU A 252 -8.45 6.92 10.23
CA GLU A 252 -6.99 6.73 10.15
C GLU A 252 -6.57 5.50 10.94
N THR A 253 -7.17 5.27 12.11
CA THR A 253 -6.91 4.07 12.92
C THR A 253 -7.29 2.80 12.18
N LEU A 254 -8.45 2.78 11.51
CA LEU A 254 -8.90 1.64 10.73
C LEU A 254 -8.02 1.41 9.48
N PHE A 255 -7.62 2.49 8.81
CA PHE A 255 -6.71 2.43 7.68
C PHE A 255 -5.33 1.90 8.09
N VAL A 256 -4.74 2.41 9.18
CA VAL A 256 -3.48 1.89 9.74
C VAL A 256 -3.63 0.42 10.13
N LYS A 257 -4.72 0.03 10.81
CA LYS A 257 -4.97 -1.38 11.17
C LYS A 257 -5.03 -2.28 9.93
N THR A 258 -5.63 -1.80 8.85
CA THR A 258 -5.70 -2.49 7.56
C THR A 258 -4.30 -2.64 6.97
N LEU A 259 -3.53 -1.55 6.87
CA LEU A 259 -2.15 -1.59 6.38
C LEU A 259 -1.32 -2.63 7.16
N ARG A 260 -1.42 -2.68 8.49
CA ARG A 260 -0.67 -3.66 9.30
C ARG A 260 -1.01 -5.11 8.96
N ARG A 261 -2.27 -5.40 8.63
CA ARG A 261 -2.76 -6.76 8.35
C ARG A 261 -2.32 -7.26 6.98
N PHE A 262 -2.11 -6.35 6.04
CA PHE A 262 -1.66 -6.66 4.69
C PHE A 262 -0.18 -6.33 4.47
N ASN A 263 0.60 -6.15 5.55
CA ASN A 263 2.01 -5.74 5.50
C ASN A 263 2.24 -4.53 4.56
N GLY A 264 1.28 -3.60 4.59
CA GLY A 264 1.26 -2.40 3.79
C GLY A 264 2.00 -1.26 4.49
N CYS A 265 2.75 -0.49 3.71
CA CYS A 265 3.40 0.74 4.13
C CYS A 265 2.80 1.92 3.36
N CYS A 266 2.48 3.00 4.09
CA CYS A 266 1.92 4.21 3.49
C CYS A 266 2.80 5.40 3.81
N GLY A 267 3.26 6.12 2.79
CA GLY A 267 3.91 7.42 2.93
C GLY A 267 2.94 8.54 2.60
N ALA A 268 2.95 9.60 3.41
CA ALA A 268 2.10 10.77 3.27
C ALA A 268 2.96 12.01 3.03
N SER A 269 2.66 12.74 1.96
CA SER A 269 3.25 14.04 1.70
C SER A 269 2.81 15.06 2.76
N ARG A 270 3.46 16.22 2.77
CA ARG A 270 2.89 17.38 3.47
C ARG A 270 1.64 17.87 2.75
N TYR A 271 0.87 18.71 3.44
CA TYR A 271 -0.18 19.49 2.80
C TYR A 271 0.38 20.52 1.83
N PHE A 272 -0.38 20.79 0.77
CA PHE A 272 -0.03 21.78 -0.25
C PHE A 272 -1.27 22.33 -0.95
N ASP A 273 -1.11 23.49 -1.58
CA ASP A 273 -2.25 24.25 -2.11
C ASP A 273 -2.22 24.44 -3.63
N ASP A 274 -1.12 24.07 -4.30
CA ASP A 274 -0.96 24.16 -5.75
C ASP A 274 -0.72 22.77 -6.37
N LEU A 275 -1.69 22.28 -7.15
CA LEU A 275 -1.59 21.00 -7.84
C LEU A 275 -0.49 20.93 -8.90
N LEU A 276 0.01 22.06 -9.40
CA LEU A 276 1.14 22.06 -10.32
C LEU A 276 2.44 21.62 -9.64
N CYS A 277 2.51 21.73 -8.31
CA CYS A 277 3.62 21.22 -7.51
C CYS A 277 3.47 19.73 -7.15
N ALA A 278 2.42 19.03 -7.63
CA ALA A 278 2.11 17.66 -7.21
C ALA A 278 3.30 16.70 -7.35
N SER A 279 4.17 16.85 -8.36
CA SER A 279 5.38 16.02 -8.52
C SER A 279 6.29 16.02 -7.30
N ASP A 280 6.49 17.17 -6.67
CA ASP A 280 7.36 17.29 -5.49
C ASP A 280 6.72 16.58 -4.30
N TYR A 281 5.40 16.60 -4.20
CA TYR A 281 4.64 15.95 -3.12
C TYR A 281 4.41 14.46 -3.36
N ILE A 282 4.37 14.00 -4.62
CA ILE A 282 4.48 12.58 -4.98
C ILE A 282 5.82 12.06 -4.46
N LYS A 283 6.92 12.78 -4.75
CA LYS A 283 8.25 12.38 -4.28
C LYS A 283 8.33 12.32 -2.75
N GLN A 284 7.73 13.28 -2.04
CA GLN A 284 7.62 13.23 -0.57
C GLN A 284 6.87 11.99 -0.08
N ALA A 285 5.75 11.64 -0.69
CA ALA A 285 4.96 10.48 -0.31
C ALA A 285 5.73 9.17 -0.56
N GLU A 286 6.41 9.06 -1.71
CA GLU A 286 7.26 7.91 -2.04
C GLU A 286 8.44 7.77 -1.08
N ASP A 287 9.18 8.86 -0.81
CA ASP A 287 10.30 8.84 0.11
C ASP A 287 9.83 8.44 1.52
N ALA A 288 8.70 8.99 2.00
CA ALA A 288 8.15 8.62 3.30
C ALA A 288 7.74 7.14 3.36
N MET A 289 7.19 6.59 2.27
CA MET A 289 6.83 5.18 2.16
C MET A 289 8.07 4.29 2.19
N THR A 290 9.09 4.58 1.36
CA THR A 290 10.32 3.79 1.29
C THR A 290 11.11 3.84 2.59
N LEU A 291 11.23 5.02 3.22
CA LEU A 291 11.87 5.17 4.53
C LEU A 291 11.12 4.43 5.63
N GLY A 292 9.79 4.41 5.58
CA GLY A 292 8.96 3.67 6.52
C GLY A 292 9.22 2.17 6.48
N GLN A 293 9.38 1.62 5.28
CA GLN A 293 9.72 0.21 5.05
C GLN A 293 11.13 -0.12 5.57
N SER A 294 12.11 0.73 5.27
CA SER A 294 13.51 0.44 5.60
C SER A 294 13.87 0.64 7.07
N MET A 295 13.13 1.46 7.82
CA MET A 295 13.45 1.77 9.23
C MET A 295 12.78 0.81 10.25
N GLY A 296 12.41 -0.40 9.85
CA GLY A 296 11.77 -1.37 10.75
C GLY A 296 10.40 -0.91 11.28
N ARG A 297 9.75 0.05 10.61
CA ARG A 297 8.38 0.50 10.91
C ARG A 297 7.44 0.22 9.73
N PRO A 298 7.45 -0.97 9.10
CA PRO A 298 6.79 -1.19 7.81
C PRO A 298 5.26 -0.99 7.84
N ASN A 299 4.64 -1.05 9.03
CA ASN A 299 3.21 -1.23 9.20
C ASN A 299 2.55 0.04 9.77
N GLY A 300 2.47 1.09 8.95
CA GLY A 300 1.87 2.37 9.35
C GLY A 300 1.83 3.45 8.26
N VAL A 301 1.37 4.63 8.67
CA VAL A 301 1.40 5.86 7.86
C VAL A 301 2.60 6.70 8.30
N HIS A 302 3.47 7.02 7.35
CA HIS A 302 4.71 7.76 7.53
C HIS A 302 4.55 9.16 6.94
N TYR A 303 4.50 10.16 7.80
CA TYR A 303 4.37 11.54 7.36
C TYR A 303 5.74 12.13 7.04
N TYR A 304 5.90 12.67 5.83
CA TYR A 304 7.16 13.25 5.36
C TYR A 304 7.69 14.37 6.27
N GLU A 305 6.80 15.10 6.95
CA GLU A 305 7.18 16.15 7.91
C GLU A 305 8.00 15.66 9.11
N ASN A 306 8.00 14.35 9.38
CA ASN A 306 8.84 13.74 10.42
C ASN A 306 10.13 13.12 9.83
N LEU A 307 10.33 13.21 8.52
CA LEU A 307 11.33 12.44 7.77
C LEU A 307 12.21 13.31 6.84
N TYR A 308 12.27 14.63 7.04
CA TYR A 308 13.08 15.52 6.19
C TYR A 308 14.56 15.11 6.09
N LEU A 309 15.23 14.95 7.24
CA LEU A 309 16.64 14.56 7.25
C LEU A 309 16.89 13.19 6.62
N PRO A 310 16.18 12.11 7.01
CA PRO A 310 16.43 10.81 6.40
C PRO A 310 16.07 10.76 4.91
N ALA A 311 15.06 11.51 4.44
CA ALA A 311 14.77 11.62 3.01
C ALA A 311 15.92 12.24 2.20
N ILE A 312 16.65 13.19 2.78
CA ILE A 312 17.81 13.82 2.13
C ILE A 312 19.05 12.91 2.22
N LEU A 313 19.26 12.30 3.39
CA LEU A 313 20.52 11.67 3.76
C LEU A 313 20.58 10.18 3.40
N ALA A 314 19.50 9.42 3.57
CA ALA A 314 19.49 7.98 3.31
C ALA A 314 19.83 7.60 1.85
N PRO A 315 19.38 8.33 0.80
CA PRO A 315 19.81 8.06 -0.57
C PRO A 315 21.33 8.12 -0.75
N ARG A 316 22.03 8.91 0.07
CA ARG A 316 23.49 9.09 -0.03
C ARG A 316 24.26 7.86 0.42
N LEU A 317 23.71 7.06 1.32
CA LEU A 317 24.32 5.80 1.78
C LEU A 317 24.69 4.85 0.63
N SER A 318 23.89 4.86 -0.45
CA SER A 318 24.14 4.02 -1.64
C SER A 318 24.85 4.75 -2.79
N GLN A 319 24.90 6.09 -2.76
CA GLN A 319 25.41 6.91 -3.86
C GLN A 319 26.86 7.37 -3.68
N MET A 320 27.42 7.26 -2.47
CA MET A 320 28.79 7.67 -2.16
C MET A 320 29.41 6.72 -1.13
N PRO A 321 30.73 6.52 -1.15
CA PRO A 321 31.42 5.71 -0.15
C PRO A 321 31.41 6.40 1.22
N ARG A 322 31.47 5.61 2.30
CA ARG A 322 31.46 6.07 3.69
C ARG A 322 32.48 7.17 3.99
N THR A 323 33.66 7.08 3.36
CA THR A 323 34.75 8.06 3.48
C THR A 323 34.39 9.47 2.99
N ASN A 324 33.33 9.63 2.19
CA ASN A 324 32.94 10.92 1.61
C ASN A 324 31.95 11.70 2.48
N TYR A 325 31.32 11.07 3.48
CA TYR A 325 30.35 11.73 4.36
C TYR A 325 30.64 11.54 5.85
N ILE A 326 31.36 10.51 6.25
CA ILE A 326 31.78 10.32 7.64
C ILE A 326 33.01 11.21 7.94
N SER A 327 32.93 11.93 9.06
CA SER A 327 34.05 12.73 9.58
C SER A 327 35.30 11.86 9.78
N PRO A 328 36.48 12.29 9.29
CA PRO A 328 37.74 11.58 9.50
C PRO A 328 38.09 11.37 10.98
N ALA A 329 37.53 12.18 11.88
CA ALA A 329 37.67 12.02 13.32
C ALA A 329 37.16 10.65 13.82
N ILE A 330 36.12 10.10 13.18
CA ILE A 330 35.50 8.84 13.61
C ILE A 330 36.44 7.65 13.44
N PRO A 331 36.93 7.31 12.23
CA PRO A 331 37.86 6.19 12.05
C PRO A 331 39.21 6.41 12.76
N LEU A 332 39.64 7.66 12.92
CA LEU A 332 40.85 8.00 13.67
C LEU A 332 40.70 7.65 15.15
N LEU A 333 39.58 8.05 15.78
CA LEU A 333 39.30 7.73 17.19
C LEU A 333 39.02 6.24 17.39
N GLU A 334 38.39 5.57 16.42
CA GLU A 334 38.20 4.11 16.44
C GLU A 334 39.55 3.37 16.50
N THR A 335 40.52 3.81 15.67
CA THR A 335 41.89 3.28 15.69
C THR A 335 42.57 3.56 17.02
N TYR A 336 42.52 4.81 17.49
CA TYR A 336 43.13 5.21 18.76
C TYR A 336 42.57 4.44 19.96
N ASP A 337 41.25 4.27 20.03
CA ASP A 337 40.57 3.52 21.08
C ASP A 337 41.03 2.06 21.10
N SER A 338 41.23 1.44 19.94
CA SER A 338 41.72 0.06 19.83
C SER A 338 43.17 -0.10 20.31
N GLU A 339 44.05 0.86 20.03
CA GLU A 339 45.47 0.82 20.40
C GLU A 339 45.72 1.16 21.87
N ASN A 340 44.88 2.04 22.44
CA ASN A 340 45.10 2.61 23.77
C ASN A 340 44.07 2.13 24.82
N SER A 341 43.13 1.26 24.43
CA SER A 341 42.04 0.78 25.29
C SER A 341 41.23 1.94 25.90
N THR A 342 40.94 2.95 25.09
CA THR A 342 40.12 4.12 25.48
C THR A 342 38.69 4.00 24.96
N GLU A 343 37.83 4.96 25.33
CA GLU A 343 36.43 5.05 24.87
C GLU A 343 36.13 6.47 24.35
N PHE A 344 37.05 7.07 23.61
CA PHE A 344 36.94 8.43 23.13
C PHE A 344 35.90 8.57 22.02
N LEU A 345 35.78 7.60 21.10
CA LEU A 345 34.74 7.64 20.08
C LEU A 345 33.34 7.60 20.70
N LYS A 346 33.12 6.69 21.65
CA LYS A 346 31.87 6.59 22.43
C LYS A 346 31.60 7.87 23.23
N THR A 347 32.65 8.49 23.78
CA THR A 347 32.53 9.78 24.47
C THR A 347 32.09 10.88 23.50
N LEU A 348 32.69 10.95 22.31
CA LEU A 348 32.35 11.94 21.27
C LEU A 348 30.92 11.74 20.74
N GLU A 349 30.50 10.50 20.53
CA GLU A 349 29.14 10.16 20.12
C GLU A 349 28.12 10.64 21.17
N ALA A 350 28.32 10.26 22.43
CA ALA A 350 27.45 10.68 23.53
C ALA A 350 27.45 12.20 23.71
N TYR A 351 28.60 12.85 23.56
CA TYR A 351 28.70 14.30 23.65
C TYR A 351 27.93 14.98 22.52
N THR A 352 28.01 14.45 21.30
CA THR A 352 27.28 14.96 20.13
C THR A 352 25.76 14.74 20.26
N LYS A 353 25.33 13.55 20.69
CA LYS A 353 23.91 13.20 20.90
C LYS A 353 23.24 14.03 22.00
N ASN A 354 24.02 14.53 22.97
CA ASN A 354 23.56 15.48 24.01
C ASN A 354 23.82 16.95 23.66
N LEU A 355 23.97 17.30 22.37
CA LEU A 355 24.18 18.67 21.91
C LEU A 355 25.36 19.37 22.62
N PHE A 356 26.43 18.62 22.88
CA PHE A 356 27.66 19.10 23.51
C PHE A 356 27.45 19.63 24.95
N ARG A 357 26.37 19.20 25.62
CA ARG A 357 26.09 19.55 27.02
C ARG A 357 26.86 18.63 27.96
N THR A 358 27.79 19.23 28.71
CA THR A 358 28.70 18.50 29.59
C THR A 358 27.99 17.74 30.71
N SER A 359 26.95 18.33 31.32
CA SER A 359 26.21 17.72 32.43
C SER A 359 25.46 16.46 31.99
N GLU A 360 24.72 16.56 30.89
CA GLU A 360 23.91 15.45 30.34
C GLU A 360 24.82 14.31 29.87
N THR A 361 25.92 14.65 29.20
CA THR A 361 26.88 13.65 28.71
C THR A 361 27.62 12.94 29.84
N ALA A 362 28.07 13.67 30.85
CA ALA A 362 28.76 13.09 32.00
C ALA A 362 27.84 12.13 32.77
N ALA A 363 26.56 12.49 32.91
CA ALA A 363 25.54 11.64 33.50
C ALA A 363 25.29 10.38 32.66
N GLN A 364 25.11 10.50 31.33
CA GLN A 364 24.92 9.35 30.43
C GLN A 364 26.10 8.38 30.45
N LEU A 365 27.33 8.90 30.50
CA LEU A 365 28.54 8.08 30.51
C LEU A 365 28.92 7.59 31.92
N HIS A 366 28.18 7.97 32.96
CA HIS A 366 28.49 7.68 34.36
C HIS A 366 29.91 8.10 34.78
N ILE A 367 30.36 9.26 34.31
CA ILE A 367 31.68 9.83 34.64
C ILE A 367 31.55 11.21 35.29
N HIS A 368 32.59 11.62 36.00
CA HIS A 368 32.65 12.97 36.54
C HIS A 368 32.84 14.02 35.42
N ARG A 369 32.29 15.23 35.61
CA ARG A 369 32.41 16.35 34.66
C ARG A 369 33.86 16.63 34.23
N ASN A 370 34.80 16.61 35.18
CA ASN A 370 36.21 16.87 34.90
C ASN A 370 36.82 15.79 33.99
N THR A 371 36.43 14.53 34.19
CA THR A 371 36.84 13.42 33.32
C THR A 371 36.31 13.62 31.91
N LEU A 372 35.06 14.04 31.75
CA LEU A 372 34.50 14.34 30.43
C LEU A 372 35.27 15.48 29.74
N LEU A 373 35.54 16.59 30.45
CA LEU A 373 36.28 17.72 29.88
C LEU A 373 37.69 17.31 29.43
N TYR A 374 38.38 16.48 30.22
CA TYR A 374 39.66 15.90 29.83
C TYR A 374 39.55 15.05 28.56
N ARG A 375 38.56 14.15 28.48
CA ARG A 375 38.33 13.32 27.29
C ARG A 375 38.04 14.18 26.06
N VAL A 376 37.20 15.20 26.19
CA VAL A 376 36.86 16.14 25.13
C VAL A 376 38.10 16.87 24.62
N GLN A 377 38.95 17.38 25.53
CA GLN A 377 40.20 18.03 25.15
C GLN A 377 41.12 17.05 24.40
N LYS A 378 41.23 15.80 24.87
CA LYS A 378 42.02 14.77 24.19
C LYS A 378 41.48 14.42 22.81
N ILE A 379 40.16 14.39 22.64
CA ILE A 379 39.51 14.17 21.35
C ILE A 379 39.86 15.28 20.36
N GLU A 380 39.77 16.55 20.78
CA GLU A 380 40.17 17.70 19.95
C GLU A 380 41.66 17.64 19.58
N GLU A 381 42.54 17.27 20.52
CA GLU A 381 43.98 17.09 20.28
C GLU A 381 44.28 15.96 19.29
N ILE A 382 43.62 14.80 19.42
CA ILE A 382 43.84 13.65 18.53
C ILE A 382 43.34 13.94 17.12
N GLY A 383 42.15 14.53 17.00
CA GLY A 383 41.52 14.78 15.72
C GLY A 383 41.95 16.05 14.99
N ASP A 384 42.76 16.90 15.64
CA ASP A 384 43.16 18.22 15.14
C ASP A 384 41.96 19.06 14.67
N PHE A 385 40.92 19.12 15.51
CA PHE A 385 39.70 19.89 15.24
C PHE A 385 39.16 20.56 16.50
N SER A 386 38.21 21.49 16.30
CA SER A 386 37.57 22.23 17.38
C SER A 386 36.08 21.94 17.45
N LEU A 387 35.59 21.50 18.62
CA LEU A 387 34.18 21.33 18.92
C LEU A 387 33.45 22.66 19.20
N LYS A 388 34.16 23.78 19.05
CA LYS A 388 33.56 25.12 19.02
C LYS A 388 33.32 25.61 17.60
N ASP A 389 33.88 24.94 16.59
CA ASP A 389 33.61 25.26 15.20
C ASP A 389 32.28 24.68 14.73
N TYR A 390 31.41 25.53 14.19
CA TYR A 390 30.07 25.15 13.76
C TYR A 390 30.10 24.08 12.66
N SER A 391 31.00 24.21 11.69
CA SER A 391 31.07 23.29 10.54
C SER A 391 31.52 21.90 10.99
N THR A 392 32.51 21.85 11.87
CA THR A 392 33.01 20.62 12.49
C THR A 392 31.91 19.91 13.29
N VAL A 393 31.23 20.66 14.16
CA VAL A 393 30.12 20.14 14.97
C VAL A 393 29.00 19.61 14.09
N LEU A 394 28.60 20.36 13.06
CA LEU A 394 27.55 19.94 12.13
C LEU A 394 27.95 18.68 11.37
N HIS A 395 29.19 18.58 10.91
CA HIS A 395 29.70 17.40 10.22
C HIS A 395 29.70 16.17 11.12
N LEU A 396 30.11 16.32 12.38
CA LEU A 396 30.04 15.24 13.38
C LEU A 396 28.60 14.81 13.65
N MET A 397 27.68 15.75 13.85
CA MET A 397 26.26 15.45 14.05
C MET A 397 25.67 14.67 12.87
N ILE A 398 25.93 15.11 11.63
CA ILE A 398 25.50 14.40 10.43
C ILE A 398 26.17 13.03 10.34
N SER A 399 27.47 12.93 10.66
CA SER A 399 28.21 11.67 10.61
C SER A 399 27.61 10.63 11.54
N PHE A 400 27.39 10.96 12.83
CA PHE A 400 26.76 10.05 13.77
C PHE A 400 25.32 9.71 13.37
N TYR A 401 24.56 10.69 12.85
CA TYR A 401 23.21 10.42 12.33
C TYR A 401 23.23 9.46 11.14
N MET A 402 24.19 9.59 10.23
CA MET A 402 24.37 8.68 9.09
C MET A 402 24.75 7.28 9.54
N LEU A 403 25.60 7.12 10.57
CA LEU A 403 25.91 5.82 11.16
C LEU A 403 24.67 5.17 11.77
N ASP A 404 23.85 5.94 12.49
CA ASP A 404 22.57 5.44 13.01
C ASP A 404 21.64 5.01 11.86
N LEU A 405 21.59 5.76 10.75
CA LEU A 405 20.82 5.37 9.56
C LEU A 405 21.34 4.06 8.94
N GLU A 406 22.65 3.91 8.74
CA GLU A 406 23.26 2.68 8.19
C GLU A 406 22.86 1.45 8.99
N ASN A 407 22.89 1.55 10.32
CA ASN A 407 22.53 0.45 11.21
C ASN A 407 21.05 0.07 11.08
N ASN A 408 20.16 1.03 10.87
CA ASN A 408 18.73 0.77 10.69
C ASN A 408 18.38 0.19 9.31
N TYR A 409 19.22 0.38 8.29
CA TYR A 409 19.02 -0.16 6.94
C TYR A 409 19.59 -1.57 6.74
N ASN A 410 20.59 -1.95 7.53
CA ASN A 410 21.29 -3.24 7.42
C ASN A 410 20.72 -4.34 8.34
N THR A 411 19.70 -4.02 9.13
CA THR A 411 18.87 -4.96 9.92
C THR A 411 17.52 -5.14 9.27
#